data_AF-A0A410VAA6-F1
#
_entry.id   AF-A0A410VAA6-F1
#
_cell.length_a   1.000
_cell.length_b   1.000
_cell.length_c   1.000
_cell.angle_alpha   90.00
_cell.angle_beta   90.00
_cell.angle_gamma   90.00
#
_symmetry.space_group_name_H-M   'P 1'
#
loop_
_entity.id
_entity.type
_entity.pdbx_description
1 polymer ?
#
loop_
_entity_poly.entity_id
_entity_poly.type
_entity_poly.pdbx_seq_one_letter_code
_entity_poly.pdbx_strand_id
1 'polypeptide(L)'
;MRWPLPALQIVVAFASAFNVIRFRLDNLLLEGAAELDHLTLAALVTIAVLTAAVLALCWRVPAATTRGTTLALVLVALTALSGFVPQTVQKERRTAEHVASQAQAERREQTFAREMQGWADDIDKRIAGPHPLEPDQAWAFLDAVSSAGYRDDGPNPLSARALELLQKALAAELLDVNAEVPGHRLKDPTARSLFLQFYKERIEPLRYSLAKQDWEIMRLLATRAELLQPDAAPLVADLKKTMVPGPSRFISLK
;
A
#
# COMPACT_ATOMS: atom_id res chain seq x y z
N MET A 1 -45.95 -33.47 -22.50
CA MET A 1 -44.98 -32.45 -22.98
C MET A 1 -43.69 -32.60 -22.17
N ARG A 2 -42.60 -33.13 -22.77
CA ARG A 2 -41.34 -33.48 -22.07
C ARG A 2 -40.20 -32.46 -22.27
N TRP A 3 -40.43 -31.41 -23.04
CA TRP A 3 -39.40 -30.49 -23.53
C TRP A 3 -39.11 -29.22 -22.70
N PRO A 4 -39.98 -28.69 -21.82
CA PRO A 4 -39.73 -27.37 -21.24
C PRO A 4 -38.57 -27.37 -20.23
N LEU A 5 -38.42 -28.41 -19.42
CA LEU A 5 -37.34 -28.53 -18.43
C LEU A 5 -35.94 -28.71 -19.06
N PRO A 6 -35.71 -29.62 -20.03
CA PRO A 6 -34.40 -29.74 -20.65
C PRO A 6 -34.04 -28.49 -21.46
N ALA A 7 -35.01 -27.85 -22.13
CA ALA A 7 -34.78 -26.58 -22.81
C ALA A 7 -34.38 -25.47 -21.82
N LEU A 8 -35.07 -25.36 -20.68
CA LEU A 8 -34.73 -24.43 -19.62
C LEU A 8 -33.33 -24.69 -19.07
N GLN A 9 -32.96 -25.95 -18.80
CA GLN A 9 -31.62 -26.31 -18.31
C GLN A 9 -30.54 -25.89 -19.29
N ILE A 10 -30.72 -26.12 -20.61
CA ILE A 10 -29.73 -25.73 -21.61
C ILE A 10 -29.55 -24.21 -21.64
N VAL A 11 -30.65 -23.45 -21.60
CA VAL A 11 -30.60 -21.98 -21.57
C VAL A 11 -29.87 -21.49 -20.32
N VAL A 12 -30.19 -22.04 -19.14
CA VAL A 12 -29.54 -21.67 -17.87
C VAL A 12 -28.06 -22.07 -17.88
N ALA A 13 -27.72 -23.27 -18.35
CA ALA A 13 -26.35 -23.72 -18.43
C ALA A 13 -25.50 -22.84 -19.37
N PHE A 14 -26.06 -22.44 -20.52
CA PHE A 14 -25.37 -21.54 -21.45
C PHE A 14 -25.18 -20.15 -20.85
N ALA A 15 -26.21 -19.58 -20.22
CA ALA A 15 -26.11 -18.29 -19.53
C ALA A 15 -25.08 -18.32 -18.39
N SER A 16 -25.07 -19.38 -17.57
CA SER A 16 -24.09 -19.57 -16.50
C SER A 16 -22.68 -19.73 -17.03
N ALA A 17 -22.46 -20.56 -18.06
CA ALA A 17 -21.15 -20.76 -18.65
C ALA A 17 -20.63 -19.46 -19.29
N PHE A 18 -21.50 -18.72 -19.98
CA PHE A 18 -21.16 -17.41 -20.54
C PHE A 18 -20.75 -16.42 -19.43
N ASN A 19 -21.44 -16.40 -18.29
CA ASN A 19 -21.09 -15.52 -17.17
C ASN A 19 -19.71 -15.87 -16.58
N VAL A 20 -19.38 -17.16 -16.44
CA VAL A 20 -18.06 -17.63 -15.98
C VAL A 20 -16.95 -17.26 -16.97
N ILE A 21 -17.20 -17.44 -18.28
CA ILE A 21 -16.24 -17.08 -19.33
C ILE A 21 -16.02 -15.58 -19.36
N ARG A 22 -17.09 -14.78 -19.35
CA ARG A 22 -17.01 -13.32 -19.28
C ARG A 22 -16.20 -12.87 -18.06
N PHE A 23 -16.49 -13.45 -16.89
CA PHE A 23 -15.74 -13.17 -15.68
C PHE A 23 -14.24 -13.46 -15.84
N ARG A 24 -13.87 -14.58 -16.50
CA ARG A 24 -12.46 -14.89 -16.75
C ARG A 24 -11.82 -13.84 -17.66
N LEU A 25 -12.50 -13.46 -18.75
CA LEU A 25 -12.04 -12.45 -19.70
C LEU A 25 -11.80 -11.09 -19.01
N ASP A 26 -12.76 -10.65 -18.18
CA ASP A 26 -12.68 -9.39 -17.43
C ASP A 26 -11.54 -9.39 -16.38
N ASN A 27 -10.99 -10.57 -16.04
CA ASN A 27 -9.97 -10.75 -15.00
C ASN A 27 -8.68 -11.42 -15.54
N LEU A 28 -8.42 -11.40 -16.85
CA LEU A 28 -7.24 -12.02 -17.47
C LEU A 28 -5.91 -11.41 -17.00
N LEU A 29 -5.90 -10.15 -16.58
CA LEU A 29 -4.69 -9.37 -16.27
C LEU A 29 -4.36 -9.28 -14.77
N LEU A 30 -5.08 -9.96 -13.89
CA LEU A 30 -4.82 -9.91 -12.45
C LEU A 30 -3.71 -10.89 -12.03
N GLU A 31 -2.86 -10.47 -11.09
CA GLU A 31 -1.69 -11.23 -10.57
C GLU A 31 -2.04 -12.53 -9.79
N GLY A 32 -3.31 -12.97 -9.78
CA GLY A 32 -3.80 -14.19 -9.12
C GLY A 32 -4.39 -15.24 -10.06
N ALA A 33 -3.96 -15.28 -11.33
CA ALA A 33 -4.59 -16.05 -12.40
C ALA A 33 -4.80 -17.55 -12.07
N ALA A 34 -3.86 -18.20 -11.39
CA ALA A 34 -3.93 -19.64 -11.12
C ALA A 34 -5.10 -20.04 -10.20
N GLU A 35 -5.41 -19.25 -9.18
CA GLU A 35 -6.50 -19.56 -8.26
C GLU A 35 -7.88 -19.23 -8.87
N LEU A 36 -7.94 -18.16 -9.67
CA LEU A 36 -9.09 -17.83 -10.50
C LEU A 36 -9.35 -18.91 -11.57
N ASP A 37 -8.30 -19.52 -12.12
CA ASP A 37 -8.41 -20.65 -13.05
C ASP A 37 -9.01 -21.89 -12.38
N HIS A 38 -8.63 -22.22 -11.15
CA HIS A 38 -9.26 -23.31 -10.41
C HIS A 38 -10.74 -23.05 -10.11
N LEU A 39 -11.11 -21.84 -9.71
CA LEU A 39 -12.50 -21.46 -9.44
C LEU A 39 -13.37 -21.48 -10.70
N THR A 40 -12.86 -20.96 -11.81
CA THR A 40 -13.57 -20.96 -13.09
C THR A 40 -13.72 -22.38 -13.66
N LEU A 41 -12.66 -23.20 -13.58
CA LEU A 41 -12.72 -24.61 -13.97
C LEU A 41 -13.71 -25.40 -13.11
N ALA A 42 -13.68 -25.23 -11.78
CA ALA A 42 -14.63 -25.88 -10.87
C ALA A 42 -16.08 -25.49 -11.17
N ALA A 43 -16.35 -24.21 -11.46
CA ALA A 43 -17.67 -23.74 -11.84
C ALA A 43 -18.15 -24.36 -13.17
N LEU A 44 -17.30 -24.41 -14.19
CA LEU A 44 -17.63 -25.03 -15.49
C LEU A 44 -17.89 -26.53 -15.36
N VAL A 45 -17.06 -27.25 -14.60
CA VAL A 45 -17.27 -28.69 -14.31
C VAL A 45 -18.60 -28.91 -13.59
N THR A 46 -18.92 -28.07 -12.61
CA THR A 46 -20.19 -28.17 -11.86
C THR A 46 -21.39 -27.94 -12.78
N ILE A 47 -21.36 -26.93 -13.65
CA ILE A 47 -22.41 -26.68 -14.65
C ILE A 47 -22.59 -27.88 -15.59
N ALA A 48 -21.49 -28.49 -16.05
CA ALA A 48 -21.54 -29.66 -16.92
C ALA A 48 -22.18 -30.88 -16.22
N VAL A 49 -21.77 -31.16 -14.99
CA VAL A 49 -22.29 -32.28 -14.18
C VAL A 49 -23.78 -32.10 -13.86
N LEU A 50 -24.20 -30.89 -13.44
CA LEU A 50 -25.59 -30.59 -13.14
C LEU A 50 -26.48 -30.71 -14.38
N THR A 51 -26.01 -30.22 -15.53
CA THR A 51 -26.71 -30.35 -16.82
C THR A 51 -26.89 -31.81 -17.21
N ALA A 52 -25.84 -32.63 -17.11
CA ALA A 52 -25.92 -34.06 -17.40
C ALA A 52 -26.90 -34.78 -16.45
N ALA A 53 -26.93 -34.43 -15.17
CA ALA A 53 -27.85 -34.98 -14.18
C ALA A 53 -29.31 -34.65 -14.49
N VAL A 54 -29.63 -33.40 -14.86
CA VAL A 54 -30.99 -32.98 -15.25
C VAL A 54 -31.44 -33.71 -16.52
N LEU A 55 -30.57 -33.82 -17.53
CA LEU A 55 -30.90 -34.55 -18.77
C LEU A 55 -31.16 -36.03 -18.51
N ALA A 56 -30.31 -36.68 -17.70
CA ALA A 56 -30.50 -38.08 -17.30
C ALA A 56 -31.80 -38.29 -16.51
N LEU A 57 -32.15 -37.36 -15.61
CA LEU A 57 -33.39 -37.39 -14.84
C LEU A 57 -34.62 -37.24 -15.76
N CYS A 58 -34.59 -36.30 -16.71
CA CYS A 58 -35.66 -36.11 -17.68
C CYS A 58 -35.84 -37.31 -18.64
N TRP A 59 -34.77 -38.07 -18.90
CA TRP A 59 -34.84 -39.30 -19.68
C TRP A 59 -35.35 -40.51 -18.89
N ARG A 60 -34.92 -40.67 -17.63
CA ARG A 60 -35.26 -41.86 -16.82
C ARG A 60 -36.58 -41.75 -16.06
N VAL A 61 -37.00 -40.54 -15.68
CA VAL A 61 -38.17 -40.34 -14.84
C VAL A 61 -39.40 -39.99 -15.70
N PRO A 62 -40.53 -40.72 -15.58
CA PRO A 62 -41.78 -40.34 -16.23
C PRO A 62 -42.22 -38.94 -15.78
N ALA A 63 -42.66 -38.10 -16.71
CA ALA A 63 -42.97 -36.68 -16.50
C ALA A 63 -44.11 -36.38 -15.50
N ALA A 64 -44.69 -37.41 -14.85
CA ALA A 64 -45.86 -37.31 -13.99
C ALA A 64 -45.55 -37.35 -12.48
N THR A 65 -44.30 -37.56 -12.05
CA THR A 65 -43.95 -37.57 -10.62
C THR A 65 -43.52 -36.19 -10.13
N THR A 66 -44.29 -35.60 -9.21
CA THR A 66 -44.00 -34.29 -8.58
C THR A 66 -42.60 -34.19 -7.99
N ARG A 67 -42.07 -35.28 -7.41
CA ARG A 67 -40.70 -35.36 -6.85
C ARG A 67 -39.58 -35.21 -7.90
N GLY A 68 -39.79 -35.71 -9.12
CA GLY A 68 -38.81 -35.59 -10.20
C GLY A 68 -38.71 -34.17 -10.73
N THR A 69 -39.86 -33.49 -10.84
CA THR A 69 -39.95 -32.09 -11.30
C THR A 69 -39.32 -31.13 -10.29
N THR A 70 -39.55 -31.31 -8.99
CA THR A 70 -38.93 -30.48 -7.95
C THR A 70 -37.41 -30.65 -7.92
N LEU A 71 -36.91 -31.88 -8.02
CA LEU A 71 -35.48 -32.15 -8.05
C LEU A 71 -34.80 -31.57 -9.30
N ALA A 72 -35.46 -31.65 -10.47
CA ALA A 72 -34.97 -30.99 -11.69
C ALA A 72 -34.85 -29.47 -11.52
N LEU A 73 -35.86 -28.82 -10.94
CA LEU A 73 -35.84 -27.37 -10.69
C LEU A 73 -34.73 -26.96 -9.70
N VAL A 74 -34.48 -27.76 -8.66
CA VAL A 74 -33.37 -27.52 -7.74
C VAL A 74 -32.02 -27.60 -8.46
N LEU A 75 -31.81 -28.59 -9.32
CA LEU A 75 -30.58 -28.71 -10.11
C LEU A 75 -30.41 -27.56 -11.11
N VAL A 76 -31.50 -27.09 -11.73
CA VAL A 76 -31.50 -25.90 -12.59
C VAL A 76 -31.07 -24.66 -11.79
N ALA A 77 -31.63 -24.47 -10.59
CA ALA A 77 -31.25 -23.36 -9.71
C ALA A 77 -29.77 -23.43 -9.27
N LEU A 78 -29.28 -24.63 -8.93
CA LEU A 78 -27.85 -24.85 -8.63
C LEU A 78 -26.94 -24.54 -9.83
N THR A 79 -27.40 -24.84 -11.04
CA THR A 79 -26.68 -24.51 -12.28
C THR A 79 -26.59 -23.00 -12.48
N ALA A 80 -27.68 -22.27 -12.21
CA ALA A 80 -27.69 -20.81 -12.23
C ALA A 80 -26.69 -20.25 -11.20
N LEU A 81 -26.77 -20.70 -9.94
CA LEU A 81 -25.88 -20.24 -8.86
C LEU A 81 -24.40 -20.50 -9.15
N SER A 82 -24.07 -21.66 -9.73
CA SER A 82 -22.69 -22.03 -10.09
C SER A 82 -22.05 -21.02 -11.05
N GLY A 83 -22.86 -20.35 -11.89
CA GLY A 83 -22.39 -19.31 -12.80
C GLY A 83 -22.00 -17.99 -12.12
N PHE A 84 -22.39 -17.77 -10.87
CA PHE A 84 -22.12 -16.54 -10.10
C PHE A 84 -21.05 -16.71 -9.01
N VAL A 85 -20.72 -17.94 -8.62
CA VAL A 85 -19.73 -18.25 -7.56
C VAL A 85 -18.39 -17.52 -7.75
N PRO A 86 -17.77 -17.48 -8.96
CA PRO A 86 -16.48 -16.80 -9.12
C PRO A 86 -16.56 -15.30 -8.82
N GLN A 87 -17.66 -14.64 -9.18
CA GLN A 87 -17.88 -13.21 -8.95
C GLN A 87 -18.07 -12.89 -7.47
N THR A 88 -18.85 -13.71 -6.75
CA THR A 88 -19.11 -13.48 -5.32
C THR A 88 -17.86 -13.70 -4.48
N VAL A 89 -17.11 -14.79 -4.74
CA VAL A 89 -15.86 -15.09 -4.01
C VAL A 89 -14.81 -14.01 -4.25
N GLN A 90 -14.64 -13.54 -5.48
CA GLN A 90 -13.67 -12.47 -5.76
C GLN A 90 -14.07 -11.14 -5.12
N LYS A 91 -15.37 -10.80 -5.12
CA LYS A 91 -15.87 -9.58 -4.48
C LYS A 91 -15.60 -9.61 -2.98
N GLU A 92 -15.92 -10.71 -2.31
CA GLU A 92 -15.65 -10.88 -0.87
C GLU A 92 -14.16 -10.78 -0.57
N ARG A 93 -13.29 -11.38 -1.39
CA ARG A 93 -11.84 -11.27 -1.24
C ARG A 93 -11.34 -9.84 -1.41
N ARG A 94 -11.73 -9.13 -2.47
CA ARG A 94 -11.36 -7.73 -2.64
C ARG A 94 -11.86 -6.86 -1.50
N THR A 95 -13.06 -7.11 -0.99
CA THR A 95 -13.57 -6.39 0.19
C THR A 95 -12.74 -6.72 1.44
N ALA A 96 -12.39 -7.98 1.67
CA ALA A 96 -11.54 -8.38 2.79
C ALA A 96 -10.12 -7.80 2.68
N GLU A 97 -9.52 -7.82 1.49
CA GLU A 97 -8.22 -7.20 1.20
C GLU A 97 -8.27 -5.68 1.40
N HIS A 98 -9.32 -5.01 0.90
CA HIS A 98 -9.50 -3.58 1.14
C HIS A 98 -9.66 -3.26 2.62
N VAL A 99 -10.49 -4.00 3.35
CA VAL A 99 -10.67 -3.80 4.81
C VAL A 99 -9.39 -4.09 5.57
N ALA A 100 -8.65 -5.14 5.21
CA ALA A 100 -7.36 -5.46 5.81
C ALA A 100 -6.31 -4.36 5.52
N SER A 101 -6.28 -3.86 4.29
CA SER A 101 -5.38 -2.78 3.88
C SER A 101 -5.70 -1.47 4.60
N GLN A 102 -6.99 -1.14 4.77
CA GLN A 102 -7.46 0.02 5.54
C GLN A 102 -7.09 -0.11 7.01
N ALA A 103 -7.36 -1.26 7.64
CA ALA A 103 -6.99 -1.49 9.02
C ALA A 103 -5.46 -1.42 9.24
N GLN A 104 -4.67 -1.87 8.26
CA GLN A 104 -3.22 -1.75 8.31
C GLN A 104 -2.76 -0.30 8.15
N ALA A 105 -3.38 0.47 7.26
CA ALA A 105 -3.11 1.90 7.09
C ALA A 105 -3.44 2.68 8.38
N GLU A 106 -4.61 2.45 8.96
CA GLU A 106 -5.01 3.05 10.25
C GLU A 106 -4.06 2.70 11.38
N ARG A 107 -3.62 1.44 11.50
CA ARG A 107 -2.64 1.04 12.50
C ARG A 107 -1.30 1.73 12.30
N ARG A 108 -0.81 1.83 11.06
CA ARG A 108 0.43 2.54 10.74
C ARG A 108 0.30 4.02 11.12
N GLU A 109 -0.84 4.64 10.85
CA GLU A 109 -1.09 6.05 11.19
C GLU A 109 -1.14 6.26 12.70
N GLN A 110 -1.83 5.39 13.45
CA GLN A 110 -1.86 5.46 14.90
C GLN A 110 -0.47 5.26 15.54
N THR A 111 0.33 4.32 15.05
CA THR A 111 1.70 4.11 15.55
C THR A 111 2.55 5.35 15.32
N PHE A 112 2.43 5.99 14.17
CA PHE A 112 3.16 7.20 13.85
C PHE A 112 2.71 8.42 14.64
N ALA A 113 1.40 8.61 14.81
CA ALA A 113 0.86 9.67 15.64
C ALA A 113 1.38 9.56 17.09
N ARG A 114 1.49 8.32 17.62
CA ARG A 114 2.08 8.05 18.92
C ARG A 114 3.57 8.33 18.96
N GLU A 115 4.32 7.93 17.93
CA GLU A 115 5.75 8.20 17.81
C GLU A 115 6.04 9.71 17.78
N MET A 116 5.32 10.47 16.95
CA MET A 116 5.45 11.93 16.87
C MET A 116 5.03 12.63 18.15
N GLN A 117 4.01 12.12 18.85
CA GLN A 117 3.64 12.63 20.16
C GLN A 117 4.75 12.35 21.19
N GLY A 118 5.32 11.14 21.17
CA GLY A 118 6.44 10.78 22.04
C GLY A 118 7.66 11.68 21.85
N TRP A 119 8.00 11.99 20.59
CA TRP A 119 9.05 12.95 20.28
C TRP A 119 8.69 14.37 20.75
N ALA A 120 7.45 14.81 20.56
CA ALA A 120 7.01 16.13 21.03
C ALA A 120 7.15 16.26 22.55
N ASP A 121 6.72 15.25 23.30
CA ASP A 121 6.80 15.22 24.76
C ASP A 121 8.26 15.17 25.24
N ASP A 122 9.13 14.40 24.58
CA ASP A 122 10.56 14.31 24.90
C ASP A 122 11.28 15.64 24.65
N ILE A 123 11.01 16.29 23.51
CA ILE A 123 11.54 17.62 23.20
C ILE A 123 11.09 18.64 24.25
N ASP A 124 9.81 18.66 24.63
CA ASP A 124 9.29 19.58 25.64
C ASP A 124 9.96 19.38 27.01
N LYS A 125 10.15 18.12 27.39
CA LYS A 125 10.88 17.76 28.62
C LYS A 125 12.34 18.24 28.58
N ARG A 126 13.02 18.05 27.46
CA ARG A 126 14.42 18.47 27.28
C ARG A 126 14.57 19.98 27.21
N ILE A 127 13.59 20.71 26.68
CA ILE A 127 13.57 22.18 26.76
C ILE A 127 13.51 22.63 28.23
N ALA A 128 12.73 21.96 29.07
CA ALA A 128 12.58 22.30 30.48
C ALA A 128 13.83 21.95 31.33
N GLY A 129 14.57 20.91 30.94
CA GLY A 129 15.84 20.51 31.54
C GLY A 129 16.88 20.27 30.43
N PRO A 130 17.58 21.33 29.95
CA PRO A 130 18.34 21.33 28.70
C PRO A 130 19.34 20.17 28.63
N HIS A 131 18.90 19.10 27.98
CA HIS A 131 19.64 17.88 27.75
C HIS A 131 19.56 17.60 26.25
N PRO A 132 20.61 17.97 25.48
CA PRO A 132 20.66 17.72 24.05
C PRO A 132 20.41 16.24 23.71
N LEU A 133 19.92 16.01 22.51
CA LEU A 133 19.79 14.66 21.95
C LEU A 133 21.18 14.09 21.72
N GLU A 134 21.38 12.85 22.15
CA GLU A 134 22.57 12.08 21.77
C GLU A 134 22.59 11.86 20.24
N PRO A 135 23.75 11.68 19.60
CA PRO A 135 23.85 11.61 18.14
C PRO A 135 22.92 10.54 17.50
N ASP A 136 22.80 9.37 18.12
CA ASP A 136 21.90 8.31 17.65
C ASP A 136 20.42 8.69 17.82
N GLN A 137 20.08 9.41 18.90
CA GLN A 137 18.72 9.93 19.14
C GLN A 137 18.38 11.04 18.15
N ALA A 138 19.34 11.91 17.86
CA ALA A 138 19.23 12.97 16.87
C ALA A 138 18.95 12.40 15.48
N TRP A 139 19.64 11.32 15.10
CA TRP A 139 19.36 10.60 13.86
C TRP A 139 17.96 9.98 13.85
N ALA A 140 17.59 9.23 14.89
CA ALA A 140 16.27 8.61 15.01
C ALA A 140 15.14 9.66 14.94
N PHE A 141 15.35 10.83 15.55
CA PHE A 141 14.43 11.95 15.47
C PHE A 141 14.30 12.50 14.04
N LEU A 142 15.41 12.72 13.34
CA LEU A 142 15.38 13.15 11.93
C LEU A 142 14.74 12.11 11.01
N ASP A 143 14.96 10.82 11.28
CA ASP A 143 14.35 9.73 10.53
C ASP A 143 12.82 9.72 10.70
N ALA A 144 12.35 9.88 11.95
CA ALA A 144 10.93 10.00 12.26
C ALA A 144 10.30 11.23 11.55
N VAL A 145 10.96 12.39 11.62
CA VAL A 145 10.52 13.62 10.95
C VAL A 145 10.52 13.45 9.43
N SER A 146 11.52 12.81 8.83
CA SER A 146 11.57 12.52 7.39
C SER A 146 10.44 11.57 6.95
N SER A 147 10.23 10.49 7.71
CA SER A 147 9.23 9.47 7.42
C SER A 147 7.80 10.02 7.31
N ALA A 148 7.51 11.12 8.00
CA ALA A 148 6.20 11.78 8.00
C ALA A 148 5.73 12.20 6.60
N GLY A 149 6.67 12.54 5.69
CA GLY A 149 6.35 12.99 4.33
C GLY A 149 6.03 11.87 3.34
N TYR A 150 6.24 10.60 3.72
CA TYR A 150 6.15 9.46 2.81
C TYR A 150 4.84 8.65 2.92
N ARG A 151 3.92 9.03 3.81
CA ARG A 151 2.94 8.07 4.36
C ARG A 151 1.64 7.85 3.58
N ASP A 152 1.40 8.58 2.48
CA ASP A 152 0.18 8.41 1.67
C ASP A 152 0.44 8.35 0.15
N ASP A 153 -0.41 7.59 -0.55
CA ASP A 153 -0.56 7.55 -2.02
C ASP A 153 -1.37 8.75 -2.57
N GLY A 154 -1.54 9.81 -1.76
CA GLY A 154 -2.21 11.06 -2.10
C GLY A 154 -1.25 12.25 -2.23
N PRO A 155 -1.76 13.47 -2.50
CA PRO A 155 -0.98 14.69 -2.39
C PRO A 155 -0.69 14.95 -0.91
N ASN A 156 0.30 14.25 -0.34
CA ASN A 156 0.71 14.45 1.03
C ASN A 156 1.51 15.77 1.10
N PRO A 157 0.98 16.85 1.70
CA PRO A 157 1.73 18.07 1.89
C PRO A 157 2.90 17.80 2.86
N LEU A 158 3.85 18.73 2.93
CA LEU A 158 4.85 18.73 3.99
C LEU A 158 4.15 18.53 5.35
N SER A 159 4.63 17.58 6.17
CA SER A 159 4.10 17.45 7.52
C SER A 159 4.54 18.68 8.34
N ALA A 160 3.69 19.71 8.35
CA ALA A 160 3.95 20.98 9.03
C ALA A 160 4.31 20.73 10.49
N ARG A 161 3.56 19.84 11.17
CA ARG A 161 3.82 19.45 12.56
C ARG A 161 5.21 18.84 12.76
N ALA A 162 5.67 17.98 11.85
CA ALA A 162 7.00 17.36 11.97
C ALA A 162 8.12 18.38 11.75
N LEU A 163 7.96 19.29 10.78
CA LEU A 163 8.91 20.37 10.53
C LEU A 163 8.92 21.40 11.66
N GLU A 164 7.76 21.75 12.23
CA GLU A 164 7.65 22.62 13.40
C GLU A 164 8.36 22.00 14.61
N LEU A 165 8.23 20.69 14.82
CA LEU A 165 8.93 20.00 15.90
C LEU A 165 10.45 20.03 15.69
N LEU A 166 10.92 19.82 14.46
CA LEU A 166 12.34 19.97 14.13
C LEU A 166 12.84 21.39 14.36
N GLN A 167 12.08 22.41 13.91
CA GLN A 167 12.43 23.81 14.14
C GLN A 167 12.48 24.14 15.64
N LYS A 168 11.55 23.60 16.43
CA LYS A 168 11.53 23.75 17.89
C LYS A 168 12.77 23.12 18.54
N ALA A 169 13.13 21.90 18.15
CA ALA A 169 14.32 21.21 18.64
C ALA A 169 15.62 21.96 18.27
N LEU A 170 15.72 22.44 17.03
CA LEU A 170 16.83 23.28 16.58
C LEU A 170 16.88 24.59 17.36
N ALA A 171 15.77 25.31 17.50
CA ALA A 171 15.71 26.59 18.21
C ALA A 171 16.17 26.46 19.67
N ALA A 172 15.86 25.35 20.32
CA ALA A 172 16.26 25.04 21.69
C ALA A 172 17.67 24.44 21.81
N GLU A 173 18.45 24.36 20.73
CA GLU A 173 19.80 23.79 20.71
C GLU A 173 19.86 22.34 21.21
N LEU A 174 18.75 21.60 21.07
CA LEU A 174 18.68 20.19 21.46
C LEU A 174 19.30 19.26 20.40
N LEU A 175 19.49 19.76 19.18
CA LEU A 175 20.05 19.00 18.08
C LEU A 175 21.39 19.63 17.68
N ASP A 176 22.49 18.93 17.97
CA ASP A 176 23.79 19.27 17.39
C ASP A 176 23.87 18.69 15.98
N VAL A 177 23.79 19.58 14.98
CA VAL A 177 23.83 19.18 13.57
C VAL A 177 25.23 18.72 13.13
N ASN A 178 26.28 19.07 13.88
CA ASN A 178 27.66 18.74 13.56
C ASN A 178 28.15 17.48 14.30
N ALA A 179 27.39 17.00 15.28
CA ALA A 179 27.68 15.77 16.02
C ALA A 179 27.87 14.58 15.07
N GLU A 180 28.88 13.76 15.35
CA GLU A 180 29.18 12.57 14.55
C GLU A 180 28.16 11.46 14.81
N VAL A 181 27.58 10.97 13.73
CA VAL A 181 26.62 9.87 13.72
C VAL A 181 27.20 8.73 12.88
N PRO A 182 27.10 7.47 13.35
CA PRO A 182 27.55 6.32 12.56
C PRO A 182 26.75 6.21 11.26
N GLY A 183 27.40 5.71 10.20
CA GLY A 183 26.70 5.40 8.96
C GLY A 183 25.71 4.26 9.16
N HIS A 184 24.44 4.46 8.80
CA HIS A 184 23.39 3.46 9.02
C HIS A 184 23.27 2.47 7.85
N ARG A 185 23.94 2.76 6.73
CA ARG A 185 24.02 1.86 5.58
C ARG A 185 25.10 0.81 5.79
N LEU A 186 24.72 -0.46 5.68
CA LEU A 186 25.64 -1.61 5.72
C LEU A 186 26.82 -1.50 4.73
N LYS A 187 26.68 -0.75 3.64
CA LYS A 187 27.70 -0.55 2.61
C LYS A 187 28.60 0.68 2.84
N ASP A 188 28.26 1.53 3.79
CA ASP A 188 29.03 2.73 4.13
C ASP A 188 28.80 3.10 5.61
N PRO A 189 29.54 2.46 6.54
CA PRO A 189 29.41 2.71 7.98
C PRO A 189 30.16 3.96 8.44
N THR A 190 30.73 4.74 7.51
CA THR A 190 31.59 5.89 7.86
C THR A 190 30.81 6.89 8.69
N ALA A 191 31.33 7.21 9.88
CA ALA A 191 30.77 8.24 10.75
C ALA A 191 30.93 9.63 10.11
N ARG A 192 29.89 10.43 10.19
CA ARG A 192 29.85 11.80 9.64
C ARG A 192 29.00 12.69 10.53
N SER A 193 29.19 14.01 10.45
CA SER A 193 28.27 14.96 11.06
C SER A 193 26.81 14.67 10.66
N LEU A 194 25.88 14.82 11.60
CA LEU A 194 24.45 14.53 11.41
C LEU A 194 23.89 15.11 10.09
N PHE A 195 24.22 16.36 9.76
CA PHE A 195 23.75 17.00 8.52
C PHE A 195 24.32 16.33 7.25
N LEU A 196 25.58 15.90 7.28
CA LEU A 196 26.21 15.18 6.17
C LEU A 196 25.66 13.77 6.04
N GLN A 197 25.42 13.09 7.16
CA GLN A 197 24.82 11.78 7.16
C GLN A 197 23.41 11.83 6.56
N PHE A 198 22.60 12.83 6.94
CA PHE A 198 21.28 13.04 6.37
C PHE A 198 21.35 13.30 4.86
N TYR A 199 22.28 14.16 4.43
CA TYR A 199 22.52 14.43 3.01
C TYR A 199 22.89 13.18 2.22
N LYS A 200 23.86 12.39 2.71
CA LYS A 200 24.36 11.17 2.05
C LYS A 200 23.30 10.09 1.93
N GLU A 201 22.40 9.99 2.91
CA GLU A 201 21.37 8.96 2.89
C GLU A 201 20.10 9.38 2.16
N ARG A 202 19.64 10.62 2.34
CA ARG A 202 18.31 11.06 1.90
C ARG A 202 18.34 11.92 0.64
N ILE A 203 19.41 12.68 0.41
CA ILE A 203 19.48 13.70 -0.65
C ILE A 203 20.30 13.22 -1.84
N GLU A 204 21.58 12.90 -1.62
CA GLU A 204 22.53 12.56 -2.68
C GLU A 204 22.05 11.40 -3.60
N PRO A 205 21.48 10.31 -3.08
CA PRO A 205 21.03 9.19 -3.93
C PRO A 205 19.79 9.52 -4.77
N LEU A 206 19.03 10.55 -4.39
CA LEU A 206 17.70 10.84 -4.91
C LEU A 206 17.60 12.22 -5.58
N ARG A 207 18.72 12.86 -5.95
CA ARG A 207 18.77 14.24 -6.50
C ARG A 207 17.78 14.53 -7.65
N TYR A 208 17.37 13.52 -8.41
CA TYR A 208 16.43 13.65 -9.53
C TYR A 208 14.95 13.45 -9.15
N SER A 209 14.67 12.84 -7.99
CA SER A 209 13.32 12.56 -7.50
C SER A 209 13.32 12.59 -5.96
N LEU A 210 13.67 13.74 -5.40
CA LEU A 210 13.83 13.97 -3.97
C LEU A 210 12.49 14.33 -3.33
N ALA A 211 12.18 13.81 -2.15
CA ALA A 211 11.01 14.26 -1.42
C ALA A 211 11.19 15.72 -0.97
N LYS A 212 10.17 16.55 -1.20
CA LYS A 212 10.18 17.97 -0.79
C LYS A 212 10.46 18.12 0.71
N GLN A 213 9.95 17.20 1.53
CA GLN A 213 10.17 17.18 2.97
C GLN A 213 11.64 16.97 3.35
N ASP A 214 12.31 16.00 2.74
CA ASP A 214 13.73 15.75 3.01
C ASP A 214 14.58 16.96 2.63
N TRP A 215 14.23 17.64 1.53
CA TRP A 215 14.91 18.87 1.17
C TRP A 215 14.70 20.00 2.17
N GLU A 216 13.48 20.22 2.66
CA GLU A 216 13.22 21.23 3.67
C GLU A 216 13.93 20.91 5.00
N ILE A 217 13.97 19.64 5.42
CA ILE A 217 14.78 19.19 6.56
C ILE A 217 16.26 19.54 6.32
N MET A 218 16.80 19.20 5.16
CA MET A 218 18.20 19.50 4.80
C MET A 218 18.48 21.00 4.85
N ARG A 219 17.57 21.85 4.33
CA ARG A 219 17.70 23.31 4.39
C ARG A 219 17.70 23.82 5.82
N LEU A 220 16.85 23.29 6.69
CA LEU A 220 16.82 23.65 8.11
C LEU A 220 18.13 23.27 8.81
N LEU A 221 18.63 22.04 8.60
CA LEU A 221 19.91 21.59 9.15
C LEU A 221 21.08 22.47 8.66
N ALA A 222 21.09 22.83 7.37
CA ALA A 222 22.13 23.65 6.76
C ALA A 222 22.26 25.05 7.40
N THR A 223 21.21 25.56 8.07
CA THR A 223 21.28 26.88 8.75
C THR A 223 22.24 26.89 9.95
N ARG A 224 22.57 25.73 10.51
CA ARG A 224 23.45 25.57 11.67
C ARG A 224 24.67 24.68 11.40
N ALA A 225 24.81 24.20 10.17
CA ALA A 225 25.84 23.24 9.79
C ALA A 225 27.21 23.90 9.49
N GLU A 226 28.29 23.19 9.78
CA GLU A 226 29.65 23.57 9.39
C GLU A 226 29.91 23.27 7.91
N LEU A 227 29.37 24.10 7.03
CA LEU A 227 29.45 23.92 5.57
C LEU A 227 30.85 24.14 4.96
N LEU A 228 31.82 24.57 5.76
CA LEU A 228 33.21 24.79 5.32
C LEU A 228 34.04 23.50 5.28
N GLN A 229 33.52 22.40 5.85
CA GLN A 229 34.20 21.11 5.81
C GLN A 229 34.31 20.60 4.36
N PRO A 230 35.44 19.99 3.95
CA PRO A 230 35.63 19.51 2.58
C PRO A 230 34.52 18.57 2.09
N ASP A 231 34.04 17.70 2.98
CA ASP A 231 32.99 16.71 2.67
C ASP A 231 31.61 17.33 2.46
N ALA A 232 31.40 18.59 2.88
CA ALA A 232 30.18 19.34 2.63
C ALA A 232 30.11 19.98 1.23
N ALA A 233 31.19 19.95 0.45
CA ALA A 233 31.22 20.57 -0.88
C ALA A 233 30.08 20.12 -1.82
N PRO A 234 29.71 18.82 -1.90
CA PRO A 234 28.57 18.37 -2.71
C PRO A 234 27.23 18.95 -2.23
N LEU A 235 27.02 19.04 -0.91
CA LEU A 235 25.82 19.66 -0.34
C LEU A 235 25.76 21.15 -0.66
N VAL A 236 26.87 21.87 -0.52
CA VAL A 236 26.95 23.30 -0.86
C VAL A 236 26.64 23.53 -2.35
N ALA A 237 27.10 22.63 -3.23
CA ALA A 237 26.75 22.69 -4.65
C ALA A 237 25.25 22.47 -4.87
N ASP A 238 24.65 21.50 -4.20
CA ASP A 238 23.22 21.21 -4.30
C ASP A 238 22.34 22.32 -3.72
N LEU A 239 22.75 22.97 -2.62
CA LEU A 239 22.03 24.11 -2.03
C LEU A 239 21.96 25.33 -2.97
N LYS A 240 22.87 25.43 -3.95
CA LYS A 240 22.88 26.49 -4.98
C LYS A 240 22.00 26.15 -6.20
N LYS A 241 21.51 24.92 -6.32
CA LYS A 241 20.69 24.48 -7.45
C LYS A 241 19.27 25.04 -7.36
N THR A 242 18.62 25.13 -8.51
CA THR A 242 17.22 25.52 -8.58
C THR A 242 16.33 24.31 -8.31
N MET A 243 15.35 24.48 -7.43
CA MET A 243 14.32 23.48 -7.19
C MET A 243 13.32 23.48 -8.34
N VAL A 244 13.18 22.34 -9.02
CA VAL A 244 12.16 22.13 -10.03
C VAL A 244 11.04 21.26 -9.44
N PRO A 245 9.78 21.73 -9.43
CA PRO A 245 8.65 20.92 -8.97
C PRO A 245 8.50 19.65 -9.83
N GLY A 246 8.43 18.50 -9.17
CA GLY A 246 8.06 17.23 -9.78
C GLY A 246 6.59 16.87 -9.51
N PRO A 247 6.16 15.65 -9.88
CA PRO A 247 4.81 15.19 -9.57
C PRO A 247 4.60 15.07 -8.05
N SER A 248 3.46 15.58 -7.58
CA SER A 248 3.01 15.48 -6.18
C SER A 248 4.03 16.05 -5.17
N ARG A 249 4.70 15.17 -4.42
CA ARG A 249 5.59 15.48 -3.27
C ARG A 249 7.08 15.54 -3.62
N PHE A 250 7.43 15.30 -4.88
CA PHE A 250 8.83 15.20 -5.31
C PHE A 250 9.34 16.48 -5.99
N ILE A 251 10.64 16.70 -5.89
CA ILE A 251 11.37 17.78 -6.51
C ILE A 251 12.64 17.24 -7.18
N SER A 252 13.18 18.00 -8.12
CA SER A 252 14.50 17.75 -8.68
C SER A 252 15.40 18.97 -8.46
N LEU A 253 16.68 18.74 -8.21
CA LEU A 253 17.69 19.80 -8.08
C LEU A 253 18.42 19.95 -9.42
N LYS A 254 18.26 21.10 -10.09
CA LYS A 254 18.91 21.42 -11.37
C LYS A 254 19.92 22.55 -11.25
#